data_AF-A0A009I3I2-F1
#
_entry.id   AF-A0A009I3I2-F1
#
_cell.length_a   1.000
_cell.length_b   1.000
_cell.length_c   1.000
_cell.angle_alpha   90.00
_cell.angle_beta   90.00
_cell.angle_gamma   90.00
#
_symmetry.space_group_name_H-M   'P 1'
#
loop_
_entity.id
_entity.type
_entity.pdbx_description
1 polymer ?
#
loop_
_entity_poly.entity_id
_entity_poly.type
_entity_poly.pdbx_seq_one_letter_code
_entity_poly.pdbx_strand_id
1 'polypeptide(L)'
;MTDLNNTKLWAVNIPEEPDSELLHPVPSQKIGKQLVYRLKKEALQAFPTVGQCIADSITFEEWQGSKEDHEKYLQENKNWWLETTFLGEG
;
A
#
# COMPACT_ATOMS: atom_id res chain seq x y z
N MET A 1 21.77 14.90 -21.71
CA MET A 1 21.28 13.52 -21.52
C MET A 1 20.67 13.46 -20.14
N THR A 2 19.35 13.47 -20.06
CA THR A 2 18.63 13.39 -18.78
C THR A 2 18.49 11.91 -18.45
N ASP A 3 19.06 11.48 -17.32
CA ASP A 3 18.95 10.12 -16.79
C ASP A 3 17.48 9.69 -16.71
N LEU A 4 17.05 8.88 -17.69
CA LEU A 4 15.65 8.44 -17.85
C LEU A 4 15.38 7.06 -17.21
N ASN A 5 16.23 6.62 -16.28
CA ASN A 5 16.26 5.22 -15.82
C ASN A 5 16.00 4.99 -14.33
N ASN A 6 15.53 5.98 -13.58
CA ASN A 6 15.21 5.77 -12.16
C ASN A 6 13.78 6.18 -11.84
N THR A 7 12.81 5.62 -12.58
CA THR A 7 11.41 5.75 -12.24
C THR A 7 11.18 5.00 -10.93
N LYS A 8 11.12 5.75 -9.82
CA LYS A 8 10.83 5.21 -8.50
C LYS A 8 9.60 4.32 -8.55
N LEU A 9 9.74 3.13 -8.01
CA LEU A 9 8.65 2.18 -7.80
C LEU A 9 8.09 2.37 -6.39
N TRP A 10 6.84 1.97 -6.20
CA TRP A 10 6.10 2.33 -4.99
C TRP A 10 5.36 1.13 -4.42
N ALA A 11 5.28 1.08 -3.10
CA ALA A 11 4.52 0.09 -2.37
C ALA A 11 3.79 0.74 -1.18
N VAL A 12 2.78 0.03 -0.67
CA VAL A 12 2.09 0.36 0.56
C VAL A 12 2.35 -0.76 1.56
N ASN A 13 2.83 -0.43 2.74
CA ASN A 13 2.91 -1.36 3.85
C ASN A 13 1.54 -1.47 4.51
N ILE A 14 1.00 -2.68 4.58
CA ILE A 14 -0.23 -2.99 5.30
C ILE A 14 0.10 -4.16 6.22
N PRO A 15 0.71 -3.90 7.38
CA PRO A 15 1.25 -4.97 8.19
C PRO A 15 0.14 -5.66 8.99
N GLU A 16 0.24 -6.98 9.12
CA GLU A 16 -0.67 -7.77 9.98
C GLU A 16 -0.37 -7.55 11.47
N GLU A 17 0.87 -7.13 11.79
CA GLU A 17 1.36 -6.86 13.13
C GLU A 17 2.13 -5.52 13.16
N PRO A 18 2.08 -4.72 14.24
CA PRO A 18 2.66 -3.36 14.27
C PRO A 18 4.16 -3.26 13.93
N ASP A 19 4.91 -4.36 14.08
CA ASP A 19 6.35 -4.44 13.85
C ASP A 19 6.73 -5.25 12.60
N SER A 20 5.74 -5.65 11.76
CA SER A 20 6.00 -6.36 10.51
C SER A 20 6.00 -5.43 9.30
N GLU A 21 6.68 -5.87 8.24
CA GLU A 21 6.64 -5.23 6.93
C GLU A 21 5.98 -6.19 5.94
N LEU A 22 4.87 -5.76 5.37
CA LEU A 22 4.19 -6.43 4.27
C LEU A 22 3.94 -5.41 3.16
N LEU A 23 4.93 -5.29 2.27
CA LEU A 23 4.91 -4.33 1.18
C LEU A 23 4.12 -4.85 -0.01
N HIS A 24 3.09 -4.09 -0.37
CA HIS A 24 2.24 -4.36 -1.51
C HIS A 24 2.52 -3.34 -2.63
N PRO A 25 3.14 -3.75 -3.75
CA PRO A 25 3.35 -2.92 -4.92
C PRO A 25 2.09 -2.19 -5.41
N VAL A 26 2.24 -0.90 -5.74
CA VAL A 26 1.20 -0.08 -6.39
C VAL A 26 1.70 0.51 -7.72
N PRO A 27 0.81 0.72 -8.71
CA PRO A 27 1.23 1.15 -10.05
C PRO A 27 1.67 2.63 -10.12
N SER A 28 1.35 3.44 -9.11
CA SER A 28 1.81 4.84 -9.06
C SER A 28 1.81 5.42 -7.66
N GLN A 29 2.60 6.49 -7.47
CA GLN A 29 2.63 7.27 -6.23
C GLN A 29 1.24 7.81 -5.85
N LYS A 30 0.47 8.27 -6.85
CA LYS A 30 -0.86 8.82 -6.63
C LYS A 30 -1.81 7.77 -6.04
N ILE A 31 -1.79 6.56 -6.61
CA ILE A 31 -2.63 5.45 -6.15
C ILE A 31 -2.22 5.04 -4.72
N GLY A 32 -0.92 4.91 -4.43
CA GLY A 32 -0.46 4.57 -3.08
C GLY A 32 -0.89 5.59 -2.02
N LYS A 33 -0.73 6.90 -2.29
CA LYS A 33 -1.16 7.95 -1.36
C LYS A 33 -2.67 7.94 -1.13
N GLN A 34 -3.46 7.75 -2.19
CA GLN A 34 -4.93 7.66 -2.08
C GLN A 34 -5.35 6.42 -1.29
N LEU A 35 -4.70 5.28 -1.53
CA LEU A 35 -4.96 4.03 -0.83
C LEU A 35 -4.67 4.17 0.67
N VAL A 36 -3.46 4.64 1.04
CA VAL A 36 -3.10 4.84 2.45
C VAL A 36 -4.08 5.76 3.16
N TYR A 37 -4.42 6.89 2.54
CA TYR A 37 -5.39 7.81 3.13
C TYR A 37 -6.76 7.14 3.33
N ARG A 38 -7.24 6.36 2.35
CA ARG A 38 -8.49 5.62 2.45
C ARG A 38 -8.42 4.59 3.58
N LEU A 39 -7.44 3.71 3.58
CA LEU A 39 -7.30 2.63 4.56
C LEU A 39 -7.14 3.16 5.99
N LYS A 40 -6.38 4.25 6.21
CA LYS A 40 -6.30 4.89 7.53
C LYS A 40 -7.66 5.36 8.02
N LYS A 41 -8.47 5.98 7.16
CA LYS A 41 -9.83 6.40 7.51
C LYS A 41 -10.74 5.21 7.82
N GLU A 42 -10.66 4.18 6.99
CA GLU A 42 -11.45 2.97 7.18
C GLU A 42 -11.07 2.26 8.48
N ALA A 43 -9.78 2.19 8.84
CA ALA A 43 -9.32 1.61 10.10
C ALA A 43 -9.88 2.36 11.32
N LEU A 44 -9.86 3.69 11.30
CA LEU A 44 -10.45 4.52 12.36
C LEU A 44 -11.97 4.31 12.48
N GLN A 45 -12.65 4.04 11.38
CA GLN A 45 -14.08 3.79 11.35
C GLN A 45 -14.42 2.36 11.81
N ALA A 46 -13.69 1.36 11.33
CA ALA A 46 -13.95 -0.05 11.57
C ALA A 46 -13.54 -0.50 12.98
N PHE A 47 -12.50 0.10 13.56
CA PHE A 47 -11.90 -0.35 14.81
C PHE A 47 -11.85 0.78 15.87
N PRO A 48 -12.89 0.95 16.69
CA PRO A 48 -12.98 2.07 17.65
C PRO A 48 -11.85 2.14 18.68
N THR A 49 -11.31 0.99 19.08
CA THR A 49 -10.31 0.90 20.15
C THR A 49 -8.87 0.88 19.62
N VAL A 50 -8.65 0.23 18.47
CA VAL A 50 -7.30 -0.04 17.93
C VAL A 50 -7.06 0.59 16.55
N GLY A 51 -8.06 1.26 15.98
CA GLY A 51 -8.00 1.82 14.63
C GLY A 51 -6.92 2.87 14.46
N GLN A 52 -6.58 3.63 15.50
CA GLN A 52 -5.46 4.57 15.46
C GLN A 52 -4.13 3.84 15.30
N CYS A 53 -3.89 2.77 16.06
CA CYS A 53 -2.68 1.96 15.92
C CYS A 53 -2.57 1.35 14.52
N ILE A 54 -3.67 0.79 13.99
CA ILE A 54 -3.72 0.23 12.63
C ILE A 54 -3.43 1.34 11.59
N ALA A 55 -4.08 2.49 11.72
CA ALA A 55 -3.87 3.61 10.81
C ALA A 55 -2.42 4.10 10.83
N ASP A 56 -1.77 4.15 12.00
CA ASP A 56 -0.39 4.61 12.12
C ASP A 56 0.60 3.62 11.50
N SER A 57 0.33 2.32 11.56
CA SER A 57 1.15 1.27 10.96
C SER A 57 1.09 1.20 9.42
N ILE A 58 0.07 1.78 8.79
CA ILE A 58 -0.04 1.80 7.31
C ILE A 58 0.85 2.90 6.73
N THR A 59 1.86 2.53 5.94
CA THR A 59 2.84 3.45 5.33
C THR A 59 2.86 3.36 3.81
N PHE A 60 3.34 4.43 3.18
CA PHE A 60 3.59 4.48 1.74
C PHE A 60 5.07 4.78 1.52
N GLU A 61 5.72 3.94 0.72
CA GLU A 61 7.18 3.97 0.60
C GLU A 61 7.69 3.57 -0.79
N GLU A 62 8.98 3.84 -1.00
CA GLU A 62 9.67 3.50 -2.23
C GLU A 62 10.01 2.00 -2.22
N TRP A 63 9.61 1.30 -3.28
CA TRP A 63 9.89 -0.13 -3.43
C TRP A 63 11.40 -0.35 -3.63
N GLN A 64 12.01 -1.10 -2.72
CA GLN A 64 13.44 -1.41 -2.73
C GLN A 64 13.78 -2.73 -3.46
N GLY A 65 12.76 -3.50 -3.88
CA GLY A 65 12.95 -4.75 -4.61
C GLY A 65 13.21 -4.55 -6.10
N SER A 66 13.25 -5.67 -6.84
CA SER A 66 13.44 -5.61 -8.30
C SER A 66 12.21 -5.03 -9.01
N LYS A 67 12.43 -4.48 -10.21
CA LYS A 67 11.33 -4.02 -11.07
C LYS A 67 10.47 -5.18 -11.54
N GLU A 68 11.10 -6.32 -11.82
CA GLU A 68 10.46 -7.54 -12.28
C GLU A 68 9.48 -8.08 -11.24
N ASP A 69 9.86 -8.10 -9.95
CA ASP A 69 8.98 -8.52 -8.86
C ASP A 69 7.80 -7.56 -8.67
N HIS A 70 8.05 -6.25 -8.79
CA HIS A 70 7.00 -5.22 -8.72
C HIS A 70 5.96 -5.41 -9.82
N GLU A 71 6.41 -5.59 -11.06
CA GLU A 71 5.53 -5.80 -12.22
C GLU A 71 4.77 -7.12 -12.12
N LYS A 72 5.46 -8.20 -11.71
CA LYS A 72 4.83 -9.51 -11.51
C LYS A 72 3.73 -9.44 -10.46
N TYR A 73 3.99 -8.80 -9.32
CA TYR A 73 2.98 -8.62 -8.26
C TYR A 73 1.74 -7.90 -8.79
N LEU A 74 1.92 -6.80 -9.53
CA LEU A 74 0.82 -6.03 -10.10
C LEU A 74 0.01 -6.81 -11.15
N GLN A 75 0.66 -7.72 -11.88
CA GLN A 75 -0.01 -8.59 -12.85
C GLN A 75 -0.81 -9.70 -12.19
N GLU A 76 -0.30 -10.27 -11.11
CA GLU A 76 -0.94 -11.34 -10.35
C GLU A 76 -2.07 -10.82 -9.44
N ASN A 77 -1.93 -9.60 -8.91
CA ASN A 77 -2.85 -8.96 -7.97
C ASN A 77 -3.51 -7.73 -8.61
N LYS A 78 -4.17 -7.92 -9.75
CA LYS A 78 -4.75 -6.79 -10.51
C LYS A 78 -5.76 -6.05 -9.65
N ASN A 79 -5.63 -4.72 -9.60
CA ASN A 79 -6.59 -3.85 -8.92
C ASN A 79 -6.75 -4.12 -7.41
N TRP A 80 -5.83 -4.85 -6.76
CA TRP A 80 -5.92 -5.15 -5.33
C TRP A 80 -6.15 -3.89 -4.47
N TRP A 81 -5.52 -2.77 -4.86
CA TRP A 81 -5.67 -1.47 -4.19
C TRP A 81 -7.09 -0.89 -4.27
N LEU A 82 -7.93 -1.36 -5.18
CA LEU A 82 -9.36 -0.99 -5.22
C LEU A 82 -10.17 -1.85 -4.26
N GLU A 83 -9.78 -3.12 -4.09
CA GLU A 83 -10.54 -4.15 -3.38
C GLU A 83 -10.20 -4.21 -1.89
N THR A 84 -8.95 -3.92 -1.50
CA THR A 84 -8.54 -3.93 -0.10
C THR A 84 -9.28 -2.87 0.71
N THR A 85 -10.01 -3.30 1.74
CA THR A 85 -10.77 -2.42 2.62
C THR A 85 -10.88 -3.00 4.04
N PHE A 86 -11.08 -2.14 5.03
CA PHE A 86 -11.41 -2.54 6.41
C PHE A 86 -12.92 -2.52 6.72
N LEU A 87 -13.77 -2.11 5.79
CA LEU A 87 -15.21 -1.88 6.05
C LEU A 87 -16.12 -3.10 5.77
N GLY A 88 -15.56 -4.28 5.46
CA GLY A 88 -16.29 -5.44 4.95
C GLY A 88 -16.36 -5.45 3.42
N GLU A 89 -16.91 -6.51 2.81
CA GLU A 89 -16.82 -6.74 1.35
C GLU A 89 -17.22 -5.51 0.52
N GLY A 90 -16.30 -5.11 -0.36
CA GLY A 90 -16.51 -4.09 -1.39
C GLY A 90 -17.39 -4.57 -2.54
#